data_AF-A0AAD7N0T9-F1
#
_entry.id   AF-A0AAD7N0T9-F1
#
_cell.length_a   1.000
_cell.length_b   1.000
_cell.length_c   1.000
_cell.angle_alpha   90.00
_cell.angle_beta   90.00
_cell.angle_gamma   90.00
#
_symmetry.space_group_name_H-M   'P 1'
#
loop_
_entity.id
_entity.type
_entity.pdbx_description
1 polymer ?
#
loop_
_entity_poly.entity_id
_entity_poly.type
_entity_poly.pdbx_seq_one_letter_code
_entity_poly.pdbx_strand_id
1 'polypeptide(L)' 'MRLSVLLTPIATTTTPSKKRQDAIRAEINAGHRFDSFVEERSEDFVEWHTTGTTTWALSEM' A
#
# COMPACT_ATOMS: atom_id res chain seq x y z
N MET A 1 -15.48 -32.34 -3.09
CA MET A 1 -14.32 -31.71 -3.74
C MET A 1 -14.19 -30.30 -3.18
N ARG A 2 -13.41 -30.10 -2.11
CA ARG A 2 -13.26 -28.79 -1.47
C ARG A 2 -12.00 -28.14 -2.00
N LEU A 3 -12.18 -27.00 -2.66
CA LEU A 3 -11.09 -26.17 -3.16
C LEU A 3 -10.45 -25.49 -1.95
N SER A 4 -9.46 -26.14 -1.35
CA SER A 4 -8.61 -25.54 -0.32
C SER A 4 -7.74 -24.51 -1.01
N VAL A 5 -8.15 -23.24 -0.96
CA VAL A 5 -7.26 -22.12 -1.30
C VAL A 5 -6.06 -22.23 -0.36
N LEU A 6 -4.93 -22.65 -0.91
CA LEU A 6 -3.63 -22.54 -0.27
C LEU A 6 -3.34 -21.04 -0.13
N LEU A 7 -3.75 -20.46 1.00
CA LEU A 7 -3.05 -19.31 1.57
C LEU A 7 -1.69 -19.84 2.02
N THR A 8 -0.78 -20.05 1.08
CA THR A 8 0.62 -20.22 1.43
C THR A 8 1.00 -18.97 2.21
N PRO A 9 1.41 -19.07 3.49
CA PRO A 9 2.02 -17.94 4.15
C PRO A 9 3.22 -17.60 3.26
N ILE A 10 3.32 -16.35 2.78
CA ILE A 10 4.56 -15.88 2.17
C ILE A 10 5.63 -16.20 3.21
N ALA A 11 6.46 -17.22 2.92
CA ALA A 11 7.59 -17.55 3.75
C ALA A 11 8.35 -16.23 3.90
N THR A 12 8.59 -15.81 5.14
CA THR A 12 9.54 -14.74 5.45
C THR A 12 10.86 -15.17 4.82
N THR A 13 11.10 -14.75 3.58
CA THR A 13 12.13 -15.37 2.76
C THR A 13 13.45 -14.91 3.37
N THR A 14 14.18 -15.84 3.98
CA THR A 14 15.38 -15.59 4.77
C THR A 14 16.60 -15.25 3.92
N THR A 15 16.42 -15.02 2.61
CA THR A 15 17.52 -14.66 1.72
C THR A 15 18.16 -13.35 2.16
N PRO A 16 19.49 -13.24 2.10
CA PRO A 16 20.19 -12.02 2.51
C PRO A 16 19.70 -10.76 1.78
N SER A 17 19.30 -10.91 0.52
CA SER A 17 18.74 -9.84 -0.30
C SER A 17 17.39 -9.35 0.23
N LYS A 18 16.48 -10.25 0.61
CA LYS A 18 15.16 -9.86 1.12
C LYS A 18 15.26 -9.23 2.50
N LYS A 19 16.12 -9.75 3.39
CA LYS A 19 16.41 -9.10 4.69
C LYS A 19 16.92 -7.67 4.53
N ARG A 20 17.81 -7.42 3.54
CA ARG A 20 18.31 -6.08 3.25
C ARG A 20 17.19 -5.16 2.77
N GLN A 21 16.32 -5.65 1.89
CA GLN A 21 15.17 -4.88 1.41
C GLN A 21 14.15 -4.58 2.52
N ASP A 22 13.93 -5.54 3.41
CA ASP A 22 13.03 -5.37 4.55
C ASP A 22 13.59 -4.35 5.56
N ALA A 23 14.92 -4.33 5.78
CA ALA A 23 15.57 -3.32 6.60
C ALA A 23 15.43 -1.91 6.00
N ILE A 24 15.64 -1.76 4.69
CA ILE A 24 15.45 -0.47 3.98
C ILE A 24 13.99 -0.03 4.07
N ARG A 25 13.03 -0.95 3.90
CA ARG A 25 11.60 -0.63 4.02
C ARG A 25 11.24 -0.20 5.45
N ALA A 26 11.77 -0.88 6.45
CA ALA A 26 11.54 -0.51 7.85
C ALA A 26 12.09 0.88 8.16
N GLU A 27 13.27 1.22 7.64
CA GLU A 27 13.88 2.55 7.78
C GLU A 27 13.03 3.64 7.13
N ILE A 28 12.58 3.43 5.88
CA ILE A 28 11.70 4.37 5.17
C ILE A 28 10.38 4.56 5.91
N ASN A 29 9.74 3.45 6.30
CA ASN A 29 8.44 3.48 6.94
C ASN A 29 8.48 4.14 8.32
N ALA A 30 9.57 3.98 9.08
CA ALA A 30 9.77 4.65 10.37
C ALA A 30 9.82 6.18 10.26
N GLY A 31 10.16 6.70 9.07
CA GLY A 31 10.14 8.13 8.77
C GLY A 31 8.76 8.70 8.41
N HIS A 32 7.76 7.84 8.20
CA HIS A 32 6.43 8.25 7.75
C HIS A 32 5.35 7.87 8.76
N ARG A 33 4.21 8.55 8.65
CA ARG A 33 3.05 8.29 9.50
C ARG A 33 2.51 6.88 9.23
N PHE A 34 2.13 6.18 10.30
CA PHE A 34 1.50 4.85 10.25
C PHE A 34 2.35 3.73 9.64
N ASP A 35 3.67 3.79 9.74
CA ASP A 35 4.58 2.84 9.09
C ASP A 35 4.31 2.73 7.57
N SER A 36 3.89 3.84 6.96
CA SER A 36 3.58 3.93 5.53
C SER A 36 4.85 4.01 4.70
N PHE A 37 4.84 3.40 3.52
CA PHE A 37 5.93 3.59 2.55
C PHE A 37 5.92 4.99 1.93
N VAL A 38 4.79 5.69 1.97
CA VAL A 38 4.58 6.99 1.33
C VAL A 38 4.50 8.10 2.37
N GLU A 39 5.18 9.20 2.11
CA GLU A 39 5.13 10.43 2.90
C GLU A 39 3.77 11.13 2.82
N GLU A 40 3.43 11.91 3.83
CA GLU A 40 2.26 12.79 3.81
C GLU A 40 2.44 13.90 2.76
N ARG A 41 1.40 14.18 1.97
CA ARG A 41 1.39 15.23 0.95
C ARG A 41 0.31 16.25 1.27
N SER A 42 0.68 17.52 1.25
CA SER A 42 -0.20 18.64 1.61
C SER A 42 -0.81 19.39 0.41
N GLU A 43 -0.33 19.12 -0.81
CA GLU A 43 -0.68 19.88 -2.03
C GLU A 43 -1.47 19.07 -3.07
N ASP A 44 -1.99 17.90 -2.67
CA ASP A 44 -2.77 17.04 -3.56
C ASP A 44 -4.27 17.39 -3.54
N PHE A 45 -4.93 17.30 -4.70
CA PHE A 45 -6.39 17.29 -4.78
C PHE A 45 -6.91 15.88 -4.59
N VAL A 46 -7.85 15.69 -3.67
CA VAL A 46 -8.44 14.36 -3.37
C VAL A 46 -9.91 14.36 -3.75
N GLU A 47 -10.34 13.38 -4.54
CA GLU A 47 -11.75 13.13 -4.81
C GLU A 47 -12.28 12.01 -3.90
N TRP A 48 -13.50 12.19 -3.38
CA TRP A 48 -14.19 11.24 -2.51
C TRP A 48 -15.56 10.92 -3.10
N HIS A 49 -15.97 9.65 -3.04
CA HIS A 49 -17.30 9.21 -3.47
C HIS A 49 -18.02 8.52 -2.31
N THR A 50 -19.21 8.99 -1.93
CA THR A 50 -20.00 8.44 -0.80
C THR A 50 -21.15 7.55 -1.27
N THR A 51 -21.74 7.90 -2.41
CA THR A 51 -22.83 7.19 -3.09
C THR A 51 -22.50 7.29 -4.57
N GLY A 52 -22.80 6.28 -5.41
CA GLY A 52 -22.32 6.15 -6.80
C GLY A 52 -22.64 7.27 -7.80
N THR A 53 -23.03 8.45 -7.34
CA THR A 53 -22.96 9.71 -8.08
C THR A 53 -21.72 10.47 -7.61
N THR A 54 -20.68 10.38 -8.42
CA THR A 54 -19.41 11.09 -8.34
C THR A 54 -19.60 12.59 -8.08
N THR A 55 -19.11 13.12 -6.95
CA THR A 55 -19.12 14.57 -6.64
C THR A 55 -18.06 15.34 -7.43
N TRP A 56 -17.16 14.67 -8.17
CA TRP A 56 -16.37 15.32 -9.20
C TRP A 56 -16.13 14.38 -10.38
N ALA A 57 -17.09 14.31 -11.30
CA ALA A 57 -16.82 13.70 -12.60
C ALA A 57 -15.49 14.27 -13.11
N LEU A 58 -14.50 13.40 -13.38
CA LEU A 58 -13.37 13.71 -14.24
C LEU A 58 -13.95 14.08 -15.61
N SER A 59 -14.42 15.32 -15.70
CA SER A 59 -14.87 15.98 -16.91
C SER A 59 -13.73 16.88 -17.33
N GLU A 60 -13.26 16.60 -18.55
CA GLU A 60 -12.26 17.35 -19.34
C GLU A 60 -10.78 17.01 -19.07
N MET A 61 -10.30 15.88 -19.62
CA MET A 61 -9.61 15.84 -20.93
C MET A 61 -9.38 14.42 -21.43
#